data_AF-A0A497H2K6-F1
#
_entry.id   AF-A0A497H2K6-F1
#
_cell.length_a   1.000
_cell.length_b   1.000
_cell.length_c   1.000
_cell.angle_alpha   90.00
_cell.angle_beta   90.00
_cell.angle_gamma   90.00
#
_symmetry.space_group_name_H-M   'P 1'
#
loop_
_entity.id
_entity.type
_entity.pdbx_description
1 polymer ?
#
loop_
_entity_poly.entity_id
_entity_poly.type
_entity_poly.pdbx_seq_one_letter_code
_entity_poly.pdbx_strand_id
1 'polypeptide(L)'
;MCFHIGEDTILEMLNDVIPYISGLWTLPWIAVGFAVTLILSRIYGEERIHRGMKKIGLILLFIFIPILVFKLFLNIDFREEEIDFVIVSCATITLLYALAYVFARNRAQKISTEKETRIHFIKTVVVNQGRSAAFFGSAILAIDELKIFAAIYLTLLGIFLFSAVPYLLSVLHQKGVTNDGKRRNPLPRFLRIYPWYLLVFPISAVLIHSHTGITTTSYDWGTVLNFLGAVTIPAALYYVGAGIHVDDIRKKELKKLFFGKDGGELLWVRYIMLLTMVITPVIVVCACGVLLFFDIIPLTWAAVLIINSILPITSTNMFLVPYGIDRKVTALSVTWTTFFSIPVFVILLYLFSVAFG
;
A
#
# COMPACT_ATOMS: atom_id res chain seq x y z
N MET A 1 -31.02 40.27 11.29
CA MET A 1 -31.16 39.09 10.40
C MET A 1 -29.76 38.50 10.27
N CYS A 2 -29.33 37.73 11.28
CA CYS A 2 -28.02 37.09 11.29
C CYS A 2 -28.15 35.78 10.51
N PHE A 3 -27.36 35.64 9.46
CA PHE A 3 -27.21 34.38 8.74
C PHE A 3 -26.52 33.37 9.69
N HIS A 4 -27.30 32.52 10.35
CA HIS A 4 -26.81 31.21 10.77
C HIS A 4 -26.66 30.37 9.49
N ILE A 5 -25.52 30.51 8.82
CA ILE A 5 -25.00 29.46 7.93
C ILE A 5 -24.47 28.39 8.90
N GLY A 6 -25.39 27.64 9.48
CA GLY A 6 -25.16 26.75 10.62
C GLY A 6 -24.40 25.50 10.18
N GLU A 7 -23.67 24.89 11.11
CA GLU A 7 -22.91 23.64 10.93
C GLU A 7 -23.68 22.56 10.17
N ASP A 8 -25.01 22.52 10.29
CA ASP A 8 -25.91 21.61 9.59
C ASP A 8 -25.73 21.64 8.06
N THR A 9 -25.58 22.82 7.44
CA THR A 9 -25.43 22.93 5.99
C THR A 9 -24.07 22.41 5.51
N ILE A 10 -23.02 22.56 6.33
CA ILE A 10 -21.69 22.04 6.01
C ILE A 10 -21.68 20.52 6.16
N LEU A 11 -22.27 19.99 7.23
CA LEU A 11 -22.35 18.54 7.48
C LEU A 11 -23.20 17.83 6.42
N GLU A 12 -24.31 18.42 5.97
CA GLU A 12 -25.12 17.92 4.85
C GLU A 12 -24.30 17.89 3.55
N MET A 13 -23.60 18.98 3.21
CA MET A 13 -22.73 19.01 2.03
C MET A 13 -21.63 17.95 2.08
N LEU A 14 -21.04 17.68 3.26
CA LEU A 14 -20.03 16.64 3.40
C LEU A 14 -20.63 15.24 3.16
N ASN A 15 -21.82 14.98 3.70
CA ASN A 15 -22.52 13.70 3.51
C ASN A 15 -22.89 13.46 2.05
N ASP A 16 -23.28 14.49 1.31
CA ASP A 16 -23.58 14.38 -0.12
C ASP A 16 -22.33 14.09 -0.96
N VAL A 17 -21.15 14.57 -0.54
CA VAL A 17 -19.89 14.38 -1.27
C VAL A 17 -19.26 13.02 -0.99
N ILE A 18 -19.37 12.49 0.24
CA ILE A 18 -18.72 11.23 0.67
C ILE A 18 -18.92 10.05 -0.32
N PRO A 19 -20.12 9.78 -0.85
CA PRO A 19 -20.35 8.70 -1.82
C PRO A 19 -19.50 8.82 -3.10
N TYR A 20 -19.19 10.03 -3.54
CA TYR A 20 -18.42 10.30 -4.76
C TYR A 20 -16.89 10.23 -4.55
N ILE A 21 -16.45 10.24 -3.29
CA ILE A 21 -15.03 10.14 -2.89
C ILE A 21 -14.72 8.83 -2.17
N SER A 22 -15.61 7.83 -2.26
CA SER A 22 -15.48 6.51 -1.64
C SER A 22 -15.81 5.38 -2.63
N GLY A 23 -15.44 4.14 -2.26
CA GLY A 23 -15.67 2.96 -3.09
C GLY A 23 -15.01 3.04 -4.47
N LEU A 24 -15.72 2.56 -5.51
CA LEU A 24 -15.21 2.49 -6.88
C LEU A 24 -15.01 3.86 -7.54
N TRP A 25 -15.70 4.90 -7.08
CA TRP A 25 -15.55 6.28 -7.58
C TRP A 25 -14.21 6.91 -7.23
N THR A 26 -13.41 6.23 -6.41
CA THR A 26 -12.04 6.65 -6.11
C THR A 26 -11.06 6.33 -7.25
N LEU A 27 -11.31 5.29 -8.07
CA LEU A 27 -10.39 4.84 -9.12
C LEU A 27 -10.08 5.88 -10.23
N PRO A 28 -11.05 6.67 -10.73
CA PRO A 28 -10.80 7.73 -11.71
C PRO A 28 -9.73 8.74 -11.28
N TRP A 29 -9.49 8.92 -9.98
CA TRP A 29 -8.49 9.85 -9.47
C TRP A 29 -7.04 9.51 -9.87
N ILE A 30 -6.75 8.25 -10.22
CA ILE A 30 -5.46 7.89 -10.83
C ILE A 30 -5.31 8.58 -12.18
N ALA A 31 -6.34 8.54 -13.03
CA ALA A 31 -6.31 9.19 -14.34
C ALA A 31 -6.24 10.71 -14.22
N VAL A 32 -6.97 11.29 -13.25
CA VAL A 32 -6.91 12.73 -12.93
C VAL A 32 -5.50 13.12 -12.50
N GLY A 33 -4.89 12.37 -11.58
CA GLY A 33 -3.52 12.61 -11.11
C GLY A 33 -2.51 12.58 -12.24
N PHE A 34 -2.62 11.61 -13.14
CA PHE A 34 -1.76 11.50 -14.33
C PHE A 34 -1.94 12.70 -15.26
N ALA A 35 -3.17 13.02 -15.66
CA ALA A 35 -3.46 14.09 -16.61
C ALA A 35 -3.06 15.47 -16.06
N VAL A 36 -3.42 15.78 -14.82
CA VAL A 36 -3.09 17.05 -14.18
C VAL A 36 -1.58 17.21 -14.03
N THR A 37 -0.88 16.15 -13.61
CA THR A 37 0.58 16.20 -13.46
C THR A 37 1.28 16.37 -14.81
N LEU A 38 0.79 15.74 -15.87
CA LEU A 38 1.32 15.92 -17.22
C LEU A 38 1.18 17.37 -17.68
N ILE A 39 0.01 17.99 -17.47
CA ILE A 39 -0.23 19.40 -17.80
C ILE A 39 0.67 20.31 -16.96
N LEU A 40 0.67 20.13 -15.63
CA LEU A 40 1.45 20.95 -14.71
C LEU A 40 2.96 20.83 -14.93
N SER A 41 3.45 19.64 -15.25
CA SER A 41 4.88 19.42 -15.55
C SER A 41 5.30 20.14 -16.83
N ARG A 42 4.40 20.23 -17.81
CA ARG A 42 4.63 20.99 -19.04
C ARG A 42 4.64 22.50 -18.83
N ILE A 43 3.88 23.02 -17.85
CA ILE A 43 3.78 24.45 -17.55
C ILE A 43 4.88 24.92 -16.59
N TYR A 44 5.11 24.18 -15.49
CA TYR A 44 5.95 24.61 -14.37
C TYR A 44 7.30 23.87 -14.27
N GLY A 45 7.52 22.88 -15.13
CA GLY A 45 8.70 22.01 -15.13
C GLY A 45 8.60 20.83 -14.16
N GLU A 46 9.09 19.67 -14.59
CA GLU A 46 9.01 18.40 -13.84
C GLU A 46 9.60 18.50 -12.42
N GLU A 47 10.68 19.25 -12.24
CA GLU A 47 11.40 19.31 -10.97
C GLU A 47 10.61 20.05 -9.87
N ARG A 48 9.84 21.07 -10.22
CA ARG A 48 8.96 21.77 -9.27
C ARG A 48 7.79 20.89 -8.86
N ILE A 49 7.15 20.25 -9.84
CA ILE A 49 6.04 19.34 -9.59
C ILE A 49 6.50 18.17 -8.74
N HIS A 50 7.64 17.56 -9.04
CA HIS A 50 8.19 16.47 -8.26
C HIS A 50 8.48 16.86 -6.79
N ARG A 51 8.99 18.08 -6.54
CA ARG A 51 9.16 18.61 -5.18
C ARG A 51 7.83 18.85 -4.47
N GLY A 52 6.83 19.39 -5.17
CA GLY A 52 5.48 19.58 -4.66
C GLY A 52 4.83 18.26 -4.27
N MET A 53 4.88 17.27 -5.17
CA MET A 53 4.37 15.92 -4.94
C MET A 53 5.02 15.30 -3.70
N LYS A 54 6.35 15.35 -3.54
CA LYS A 54 7.00 14.82 -2.32
C LYS A 54 6.43 15.40 -1.02
N LYS A 55 6.13 16.70 -0.98
CA LYS A 55 5.51 17.34 0.20
C LYS A 55 4.08 16.83 0.42
N ILE A 56 3.28 16.74 -0.64
CA ILE A 56 1.91 16.20 -0.59
C ILE A 56 1.94 14.75 -0.09
N GLY A 57 2.85 13.92 -0.58
CA GLY A 57 3.01 12.53 -0.14
C GLY A 57 3.35 12.42 1.34
N LEU A 58 4.19 13.32 1.89
CA LEU A 58 4.47 13.37 3.32
C LEU A 58 3.25 13.80 4.14
N ILE A 59 2.50 14.81 3.68
CA ILE A 59 1.26 15.24 4.35
C ILE A 59 0.25 14.08 4.38
N LEU A 60 0.09 13.39 3.26
CA LEU A 60 -0.81 12.24 3.17
C LEU A 60 -0.39 11.12 4.13
N LEU A 61 0.91 10.85 4.20
CA LEU A 61 1.49 9.84 5.08
C LEU A 61 1.32 10.19 6.57
N PHE A 62 1.61 11.42 6.98
CA PHE A 62 1.63 11.79 8.40
C PHE A 62 0.30 12.26 8.96
N ILE A 63 -0.65 12.69 8.13
CA ILE A 63 -1.92 13.26 8.58
C ILE A 63 -3.08 12.36 8.16
N PHE A 64 -3.24 12.14 6.86
CA PHE A 64 -4.43 11.49 6.31
C PHE A 64 -4.49 9.98 6.55
N ILE A 65 -3.35 9.28 6.44
CA ILE A 65 -3.29 7.83 6.72
C ILE A 65 -3.62 7.51 8.19
N PRO A 66 -3.04 8.18 9.21
CA PRO A 66 -3.40 7.96 10.59
C PRO A 66 -4.89 8.22 10.89
N ILE A 67 -5.46 9.27 10.33
CA ILE A 67 -6.89 9.59 10.46
C ILE A 67 -7.76 8.47 9.87
N LEU A 68 -7.40 7.96 8.69
CA LEU A 68 -8.09 6.83 8.06
C LEU A 68 -8.01 5.58 8.95
N VAL A 69 -6.83 5.22 9.45
CA VAL A 69 -6.66 4.05 10.32
C VAL A 69 -7.47 4.21 11.62
N PHE A 70 -7.42 5.38 12.26
CA PHE A 70 -8.20 5.67 13.46
C PHE A 70 -9.70 5.50 13.21
N LYS A 71 -10.23 6.14 12.15
CA LYS A 71 -11.63 6.02 11.74
C LYS A 71 -12.06 4.57 11.55
N LEU A 72 -11.23 3.76 10.88
CA LEU A 72 -11.56 2.37 10.61
C LEU A 72 -11.67 1.57 11.91
N PHE A 73 -10.67 1.68 12.78
CA PHE A 73 -10.64 0.92 14.04
C PHE A 73 -11.64 1.41 15.08
N LEU A 74 -12.03 2.70 15.04
CA LEU A 74 -13.05 3.23 15.93
C LEU A 74 -14.43 2.62 15.64
N ASN A 75 -14.64 2.04 14.47
CA ASN A 75 -15.88 1.35 14.11
C ASN A 75 -15.79 -0.17 14.21
N ILE A 76 -14.67 -0.71 14.73
CA ILE A 76 -14.47 -2.16 14.87
C ILE A 76 -14.56 -2.51 16.35
N ASP A 77 -15.48 -3.44 16.65
CA ASP A 77 -15.49 -4.11 17.95
C ASP A 77 -14.48 -5.27 17.89
N PHE A 78 -13.33 -5.11 18.53
CA PHE A 78 -12.22 -6.06 18.42
C PHE A 78 -12.45 -7.26 19.35
N ARG A 79 -12.89 -8.40 18.79
CA ARG A 79 -13.18 -9.64 19.51
C ARG A 79 -12.21 -10.76 19.11
N GLU A 80 -12.50 -12.00 19.52
CA GLU A 80 -11.64 -13.16 19.29
C GLU A 80 -11.41 -13.42 17.80
N GLU A 81 -12.43 -13.27 16.96
CA GLU A 81 -12.34 -13.50 15.51
C GLU A 81 -11.34 -12.53 14.84
N GLU A 82 -11.36 -11.25 15.22
CA GLU A 82 -10.43 -10.24 14.71
C GLU A 82 -8.99 -10.53 15.15
N ILE A 83 -8.80 -11.03 16.39
CA ILE A 83 -7.48 -11.41 16.92
C ILE A 83 -6.91 -12.59 16.13
N ASP A 84 -7.72 -13.62 15.89
CA ASP A 84 -7.29 -14.77 15.10
C ASP A 84 -6.94 -14.36 13.66
N PHE A 85 -7.74 -13.48 13.06
CA PHE A 85 -7.42 -12.92 11.74
C PHE A 85 -6.12 -12.11 11.74
N VAL A 86 -5.80 -11.36 12.81
CA VAL A 86 -4.51 -10.68 12.97
C VAL A 86 -3.35 -11.68 12.93
N ILE A 87 -3.48 -12.83 13.60
CA ILE A 87 -2.45 -13.87 13.63
C ILE A 87 -2.25 -14.46 12.23
N VAL A 88 -3.32 -14.88 11.56
CA VAL A 88 -3.27 -15.43 10.20
C VAL A 88 -2.70 -14.41 9.21
N SER A 89 -3.08 -13.15 9.34
CA SER A 89 -2.56 -12.05 8.51
C SER A 89 -1.06 -11.84 8.73
N CYS A 90 -0.60 -11.83 9.98
CA CYS A 90 0.82 -11.72 10.32
C CYS A 90 1.63 -12.90 9.75
N ALA A 91 1.13 -14.13 9.87
CA ALA A 91 1.76 -15.32 9.31
C ALA A 91 1.85 -15.23 7.78
N THR A 92 0.77 -14.81 7.13
CA THR A 92 0.70 -14.62 5.68
C THR A 92 1.69 -13.54 5.23
N ILE A 93 1.66 -12.34 5.81
CA ILE A 93 2.59 -11.24 5.46
C ILE A 93 4.04 -11.71 5.63
N THR A 94 4.36 -12.39 6.73
CA THR A 94 5.69 -12.95 6.98
C THR A 94 6.10 -13.94 5.88
N LEU A 95 5.19 -14.82 5.46
CA LEU A 95 5.41 -15.74 4.35
C LEU A 95 5.73 -15.00 3.04
N LEU A 96 5.01 -13.91 2.72
CA LEU A 96 5.26 -13.14 1.48
C LEU A 96 6.67 -12.51 1.46
N TYR A 97 7.09 -11.92 2.59
CA TYR A 97 8.41 -11.33 2.71
C TYR A 97 9.52 -12.40 2.74
N ALA A 98 9.29 -13.54 3.40
CA ALA A 98 10.20 -14.67 3.39
C ALA A 98 10.38 -15.24 1.97
N LEU A 99 9.28 -15.44 1.25
CA LEU A 99 9.27 -15.87 -0.15
C LEU A 99 10.10 -14.91 -1.01
N ALA A 100 9.91 -13.61 -0.86
CA ALA A 100 10.67 -12.62 -1.61
C ALA A 100 12.17 -12.65 -1.29
N TYR A 101 12.52 -12.82 -0.02
CA TYR A 101 13.91 -12.94 0.38
C TYR A 101 14.57 -14.18 -0.23
N VAL A 102 13.90 -15.35 -0.16
CA VAL A 102 14.41 -16.61 -0.73
C VAL A 102 14.52 -16.51 -2.26
N PHE A 103 13.47 -16.01 -2.92
CA PHE A 103 13.45 -15.80 -4.36
C PHE A 103 14.57 -14.86 -4.81
N ALA A 104 14.72 -13.73 -4.14
CA ALA A 104 15.75 -12.75 -4.46
C ALA A 104 17.15 -13.32 -4.22
N ARG A 105 17.38 -14.05 -3.13
CA ARG A 105 18.67 -14.69 -2.84
C ARG A 105 19.06 -15.70 -3.92
N ASN A 106 18.11 -16.51 -4.38
CA ASN A 106 18.34 -17.50 -5.44
C ASN A 106 18.62 -16.84 -6.81
N ARG A 107 17.98 -15.70 -7.09
CA ARG A 107 18.17 -14.96 -8.35
C ARG A 107 19.36 -14.00 -8.33
N ALA A 108 19.79 -13.53 -7.17
CA ALA A 108 20.90 -12.59 -7.02
C ALA A 108 22.20 -13.12 -7.66
N GLN A 109 22.46 -14.43 -7.56
CA GLN A 109 23.63 -15.07 -8.17
C GLN A 109 23.64 -14.96 -9.70
N LYS A 110 22.47 -14.84 -10.35
CA LYS A 110 22.33 -14.70 -11.81
C LYS A 110 22.42 -13.26 -12.27
N ILE A 111 22.42 -12.28 -11.36
CA ILE A 111 22.40 -10.86 -11.67
C ILE A 111 23.81 -10.26 -11.67
N SER A 112 24.62 -10.57 -10.66
CA SER A 112 25.99 -10.07 -10.59
C SER A 112 26.86 -10.96 -9.71
N THR A 113 28.14 -11.02 -10.01
CA THR A 113 29.19 -11.62 -9.18
C THR A 113 29.60 -10.70 -8.03
N GLU A 114 29.24 -9.41 -8.05
CA GLU A 114 29.53 -8.48 -6.97
C GLU A 114 28.56 -8.64 -5.80
N LYS A 115 29.10 -8.64 -4.58
CA LYS A 115 28.28 -8.81 -3.36
C LYS A 115 27.37 -7.60 -3.10
N GLU A 116 27.83 -6.40 -3.41
CA GLU A 116 27.08 -5.15 -3.17
C GLU A 116 25.85 -5.06 -4.08
N THR A 117 26.03 -5.27 -5.38
CA THR A 117 24.95 -5.32 -6.37
C THR A 117 23.91 -6.40 -6.04
N ARG A 118 24.36 -7.56 -5.53
CA ARG A 118 23.46 -8.63 -5.05
C ARG A 118 22.62 -8.21 -3.84
N ILE A 119 23.22 -7.54 -2.85
CA ILE A 119 22.50 -7.04 -1.68
C ILE A 119 21.51 -5.94 -2.10
N HIS A 120 21.92 -5.04 -3.01
CA HIS A 120 21.05 -3.99 -3.55
C HIS A 120 19.82 -4.57 -4.25
N PHE A 121 20.02 -5.60 -5.08
CA PHE A 121 18.92 -6.35 -5.69
C PHE A 121 17.99 -6.97 -4.66
N ILE A 122 18.54 -7.71 -3.68
CA ILE A 122 17.73 -8.38 -2.64
C ILE A 122 16.88 -7.39 -1.88
N LYS A 123 17.46 -6.27 -1.44
CA LYS A 123 16.72 -5.21 -0.75
C LYS A 123 15.59 -4.66 -1.62
N THR A 124 15.88 -4.40 -2.89
CA THR A 124 14.90 -3.86 -3.84
C THR A 124 13.74 -4.84 -4.05
N VAL A 125 14.01 -6.15 -4.21
CA VAL A 125 12.94 -7.16 -4.37
C VAL A 125 12.10 -7.31 -3.10
N VAL A 126 12.74 -7.38 -1.93
CA VAL A 126 12.05 -7.57 -0.64
C VAL A 126 11.12 -6.39 -0.33
N VAL A 127 11.59 -5.15 -0.51
CA VAL A 127 10.76 -3.96 -0.28
C VAL A 127 9.58 -3.92 -1.22
N ASN A 128 9.78 -4.30 -2.47
CA ASN A 128 8.73 -4.32 -3.49
C ASN A 128 7.70 -5.45 -3.31
N GLN A 129 7.76 -6.23 -2.23
CA GLN A 129 6.60 -7.01 -1.80
C GLN A 129 5.51 -6.20 -1.13
N GLY A 130 5.84 -5.02 -0.59
CA GLY A 130 4.85 -4.13 0.01
C GLY A 130 3.77 -3.79 -1.00
N ARG A 131 2.53 -4.21 -0.73
CA ARG A 131 1.39 -3.99 -1.61
C ARG A 131 0.61 -2.74 -1.24
N SER A 132 -0.04 -2.19 -2.26
CA SER A 132 -0.87 -1.01 -2.20
C SER A 132 -2.23 -1.33 -1.61
N ALA A 133 -2.25 -2.03 -0.47
CA ALA A 133 -3.48 -2.40 0.21
C ALA A 133 -4.30 -1.14 0.54
N ALA A 134 -3.69 -0.07 1.05
CA ALA A 134 -4.38 1.18 1.39
C ALA A 134 -5.21 1.81 0.24
N PHE A 135 -4.87 1.52 -1.02
CA PHE A 135 -5.42 2.17 -2.20
C PHE A 135 -6.54 1.38 -2.90
N PHE A 136 -6.52 0.05 -2.77
CA PHE A 136 -7.50 -0.86 -3.38
C PHE A 136 -8.28 -1.66 -2.34
N GLY A 137 -7.71 -1.86 -1.15
CA GLY A 137 -8.41 -2.36 0.02
C GLY A 137 -9.55 -1.44 0.44
N SER A 138 -9.52 -0.15 0.11
CA SER A 138 -10.66 0.77 0.27
C SER A 138 -11.88 0.43 -0.59
N ALA A 139 -11.69 -0.19 -1.75
CA ALA A 139 -12.78 -0.71 -2.54
C ALA A 139 -13.30 -2.03 -1.96
N ILE A 140 -12.44 -2.82 -1.29
CA ILE A 140 -12.86 -3.97 -0.47
C ILE A 140 -13.63 -3.51 0.78
N LEU A 141 -13.27 -2.36 1.37
CA LEU A 141 -14.01 -1.75 2.49
C LEU A 141 -15.45 -1.36 2.13
N ALA A 142 -15.80 -1.35 0.83
CA ALA A 142 -17.19 -1.15 0.38
C ALA A 142 -18.03 -2.44 0.41
N ILE A 143 -17.41 -3.61 0.64
CA ILE A 143 -18.10 -4.88 0.86
C ILE A 143 -18.18 -5.06 2.38
N ASP A 144 -19.39 -4.97 2.95
CA ASP A 144 -19.59 -4.92 4.39
C ASP A 144 -19.01 -6.15 5.11
N GLU A 145 -19.18 -7.35 4.55
CA GLU A 145 -18.64 -8.60 5.12
C GLU A 145 -17.11 -8.66 5.17
N LEU A 146 -16.43 -7.92 4.28
CA LEU A 146 -14.96 -7.94 4.19
C LEU A 146 -14.31 -6.73 4.87
N LYS A 147 -15.11 -5.72 5.24
CA LYS A 147 -14.65 -4.40 5.67
C LYS A 147 -13.74 -4.45 6.90
N ILE A 148 -14.13 -5.21 7.93
CA ILE A 148 -13.38 -5.30 9.19
C ILE A 148 -12.02 -5.97 8.94
N PHE A 149 -12.02 -7.15 8.33
CA PHE A 149 -10.81 -7.91 8.01
C PHE A 149 -9.90 -7.15 7.04
N ALA A 150 -10.46 -6.47 6.03
CA ALA A 150 -9.68 -5.61 5.16
C ALA A 150 -9.00 -4.48 5.96
N ALA A 151 -9.71 -3.76 6.83
CA ALA A 151 -9.13 -2.71 7.67
C ALA A 151 -7.99 -3.21 8.56
N ILE A 152 -8.13 -4.40 9.15
CA ILE A 152 -7.10 -5.06 9.95
C ILE A 152 -5.86 -5.35 9.10
N TYR A 153 -6.05 -6.03 7.96
CA TYR A 153 -4.95 -6.39 7.07
C TYR A 153 -4.18 -5.16 6.56
N LEU A 154 -4.91 -4.10 6.19
CA LEU A 154 -4.35 -2.82 5.73
C LEU A 154 -3.40 -2.21 6.76
N THR A 155 -3.81 -2.21 8.02
CA THR A 155 -3.06 -1.62 9.12
C THR A 155 -1.82 -2.45 9.43
N LEU A 156 -1.95 -3.78 9.48
CA LEU A 156 -0.83 -4.69 9.67
C LEU A 156 0.22 -4.55 8.56
N LEU A 157 -0.22 -4.42 7.30
CA LEU A 157 0.69 -4.21 6.18
C LEU A 157 1.44 -2.88 6.29
N GLY A 158 0.75 -1.81 6.70
CA GLY A 158 1.38 -0.51 6.98
C GLY A 158 2.45 -0.61 8.07
N ILE A 159 2.13 -1.28 9.18
CA ILE A 159 3.09 -1.53 10.28
C ILE A 159 4.31 -2.32 9.77
N PHE A 160 4.09 -3.38 8.99
CA PHE A 160 5.18 -4.17 8.41
C PHE A 160 6.07 -3.33 7.50
N LEU A 161 5.47 -2.54 6.61
CA LEU A 161 6.20 -1.76 5.61
C LEU A 161 7.04 -0.66 6.24
N PHE A 162 6.54 -0.01 7.28
CA PHE A 162 7.23 1.13 7.87
C PHE A 162 8.03 0.77 9.13
N SER A 163 7.78 -0.37 9.77
CA SER A 163 8.52 -0.83 10.96
C SER A 163 9.48 -1.95 10.62
N ALA A 164 8.93 -3.10 10.20
CA ALA A 164 9.68 -4.33 10.06
C ALA A 164 10.66 -4.27 8.87
N VAL A 165 10.22 -3.73 7.74
CA VAL A 165 11.03 -3.61 6.52
C VAL A 165 12.23 -2.67 6.74
N PRO A 166 12.07 -1.43 7.25
CA PRO A 166 13.18 -0.58 7.66
C PRO A 166 14.19 -1.25 8.60
N TYR A 167 13.70 -1.99 9.60
CA TYR A 167 14.56 -2.75 10.50
C TYR A 167 15.36 -3.82 9.75
N LEU A 168 14.70 -4.65 8.94
CA LEU A 168 15.33 -5.68 8.12
C LEU A 168 16.37 -5.07 7.16
N LEU A 169 16.04 -3.96 6.51
CA LEU A 169 16.95 -3.24 5.62
C LEU A 169 18.15 -2.68 6.37
N SER A 170 17.98 -2.19 7.60
CA SER A 170 19.06 -1.69 8.44
C SER A 170 20.06 -2.80 8.80
N VAL A 171 19.56 -3.99 9.15
CA VAL A 171 20.40 -5.18 9.42
C VAL A 171 21.14 -5.63 8.16
N LEU A 172 20.45 -5.67 7.01
CA LEU A 172 21.07 -6.00 5.72
C LEU A 172 22.08 -4.94 5.27
N HIS A 173 21.90 -3.68 5.65
CA HIS A 173 22.85 -2.60 5.37
C HIS A 173 24.09 -2.67 6.27
N GLN A 174 23.93 -2.93 7.57
CA GLN A 174 25.06 -3.10 8.50
C GLN A 174 26.02 -4.24 8.10
N LYS A 175 25.48 -5.33 7.52
CA LYS A 175 26.30 -6.43 6.97
C LYS A 175 27.12 -6.05 5.72
N GLY A 176 26.81 -4.91 5.08
CA GLY A 176 27.56 -4.37 3.94
C GLY A 176 28.60 -3.31 4.34
N VAL A 177 28.35 -2.56 5.42
CA VAL A 177 29.17 -1.42 5.86
C VAL A 177 30.45 -1.85 6.60
N THR A 178 30.57 -3.10 7.06
CA THR A 178 31.79 -3.60 7.70
C THR A 178 33.04 -3.60 6.81
N ASN A 179 32.91 -3.37 5.50
CA ASN A 179 34.03 -3.30 4.56
C ASN A 179 34.44 -1.89 4.10
N ASP A 180 33.64 -0.85 4.36
CA ASP A 180 33.94 0.51 3.92
C ASP A 180 33.69 1.49 5.06
N GLY A 181 34.75 2.12 5.57
CA GLY A 181 34.77 2.97 6.77
C GLY A 181 33.84 4.22 6.77
N LYS A 182 32.90 4.33 5.83
CA LYS A 182 31.86 5.35 5.80
C LYS A 182 30.62 4.86 6.54
N ARG A 183 30.54 5.16 7.84
CA ARG A 183 29.27 5.09 8.62
C ARG A 183 28.23 6.04 8.02
N ARG A 184 27.54 5.63 6.96
CA ARG A 184 26.23 6.21 6.62
C ARG A 184 25.21 5.51 7.47
N ASN A 185 24.91 6.05 8.65
CA ASN A 185 23.69 5.69 9.36
C ASN A 185 22.55 6.44 8.66
N PRO A 186 21.77 5.82 7.74
CA PRO A 186 21.07 6.56 6.70
C PRO A 186 19.62 6.87 7.06
N LEU A 187 19.14 6.45 8.24
CA LEU A 187 17.74 6.67 8.61
C LEU A 187 17.52 8.13 9.03
N PRO A 188 16.62 8.85 8.35
CA PRO A 188 16.00 10.03 8.93
C PRO A 188 15.26 9.61 10.20
N ARG A 189 15.50 10.30 11.32
CA ARG A 189 14.90 9.94 12.62
C ARG A 189 13.38 9.78 12.56
N PHE A 190 12.70 10.56 11.72
CA PHE A 190 11.24 10.52 11.58
C PHE A 190 10.71 9.17 11.07
N LEU A 191 11.43 8.45 10.18
CA LEU A 191 10.98 7.14 9.68
C LEU A 191 11.11 6.02 10.73
N ARG A 192 11.93 6.20 11.77
CA ARG A 192 12.01 5.25 12.89
C ARG A 192 10.83 5.36 13.84
N ILE A 193 10.31 6.57 13.98
CA ILE A 193 9.22 6.89 14.91
C ILE A 193 7.86 6.65 14.24
N TYR A 194 7.80 6.80 12.92
CA TYR A 194 6.56 6.69 12.14
C TYR A 194 5.73 5.43 12.43
N PRO A 195 6.29 4.21 12.61
CA PRO A 195 5.49 3.03 12.93
C PRO A 195 4.81 3.08 14.28
N TRP A 196 5.53 3.58 15.29
CA TRP A 196 5.01 3.78 16.63
C TRP A 196 3.93 4.86 16.62
N TYR A 197 4.19 5.95 15.89
CA TYR A 197 3.20 6.99 15.64
C TYR A 197 1.94 6.42 15.00
N LEU A 198 2.06 5.61 13.94
CA LEU A 198 0.92 5.01 13.24
C LEU A 198 0.16 4.02 14.13
N LEU A 199 0.84 3.26 15.00
CA LEU A 199 0.24 2.28 15.92
C LEU A 199 -0.62 2.90 17.03
N VAL A 200 -0.31 4.13 17.46
CA VAL A 200 -1.09 4.82 18.50
C VAL A 200 -2.54 5.02 18.05
N PHE A 201 -2.78 5.26 16.76
CA PHE A 201 -4.13 5.50 16.23
C PHE A 201 -5.06 4.27 16.31
N PRO A 202 -4.73 3.08 15.76
CA PRO A 202 -5.59 1.91 15.91
C PRO A 202 -5.71 1.45 17.36
N ILE A 203 -4.64 1.53 18.17
CA ILE A 203 -4.70 1.15 19.60
C ILE A 203 -5.66 2.08 20.35
N SER A 204 -5.52 3.40 20.20
CA SER A 204 -6.42 4.36 20.86
C SER A 204 -7.86 4.21 20.38
N ALA A 205 -8.08 3.98 19.09
CA ALA A 205 -9.42 3.76 18.54
C ALA A 205 -10.10 2.52 19.14
N VAL A 206 -9.40 1.39 19.22
CA VAL A 206 -9.91 0.16 19.84
C VAL A 206 -10.19 0.35 21.33
N LEU A 207 -9.28 1.01 22.07
CA LEU A 207 -9.47 1.28 23.50
C LEU A 207 -10.65 2.22 23.75
N ILE A 208 -10.83 3.25 22.92
CA ILE A 208 -11.98 4.16 23.02
C ILE A 208 -13.26 3.38 22.76
N HIS A 209 -13.35 2.64 21.65
CA HIS A 209 -14.54 1.86 21.33
C HIS A 209 -14.85 0.85 22.44
N SER A 210 -13.87 0.05 22.88
CA SER A 210 -14.10 -1.01 23.87
C SER A 210 -14.53 -0.49 25.24
N HIS A 211 -14.02 0.67 25.67
CA HIS A 211 -14.38 1.27 26.97
C HIS A 211 -15.63 2.14 26.94
N THR A 212 -15.97 2.75 25.80
CA THR A 212 -17.03 3.78 25.73
C THR A 212 -18.17 3.42 24.79
N GLY A 213 -18.00 2.44 23.90
CA GLY A 213 -18.94 2.13 22.82
C GLY A 213 -19.04 3.23 21.76
N ILE A 214 -18.17 4.25 21.79
CA ILE A 214 -18.19 5.37 20.86
C ILE A 214 -17.72 4.90 19.48
N THR A 215 -18.54 5.21 18.48
CA THR A 215 -18.24 4.99 17.06
C THR A 215 -18.29 6.32 16.31
N THR A 216 -18.02 6.27 15.00
CA THR A 216 -18.17 7.46 14.14
C THR A 216 -19.61 7.92 13.94
N THR A 217 -20.61 7.19 14.44
CA THR A 217 -22.02 7.60 14.39
C THR A 217 -22.52 8.18 15.71
N SER A 218 -21.71 8.14 16.77
CA SER A 218 -22.12 8.60 18.10
C SER A 218 -22.20 10.13 18.23
N TYR A 219 -21.52 10.88 17.37
CA TYR A 219 -21.42 12.34 17.44
C TYR A 219 -21.24 12.97 16.06
N ASP A 220 -21.60 14.25 15.91
CA ASP A 220 -21.51 15.00 14.65
C ASP A 220 -20.07 15.17 14.13
N TRP A 221 -19.07 15.20 15.02
CA TRP A 221 -17.66 15.18 14.63
C TRP A 221 -17.27 13.90 13.86
N GLY A 222 -18.05 12.83 14.02
CA GLY A 222 -17.93 11.59 13.26
C GLY A 222 -18.10 11.79 11.76
N THR A 223 -18.94 12.73 11.32
CA THR A 223 -19.11 13.11 9.90
C THR A 223 -17.83 13.74 9.35
N VAL A 224 -17.18 14.61 10.12
CA VAL A 224 -15.90 15.22 9.73
C VAL A 224 -14.80 14.16 9.67
N LEU A 225 -14.75 13.24 10.64
CA LEU A 225 -13.81 12.13 10.63
C LEU A 225 -14.06 11.19 9.43
N ASN A 226 -15.33 10.95 9.11
CA ASN A 226 -15.75 10.15 7.97
C ASN A 226 -15.30 10.75 6.65
N PHE A 227 -15.49 12.06 6.48
CA PHE A 227 -15.05 12.82 5.33
C PHE A 227 -13.53 12.82 5.18
N LEU A 228 -12.79 13.16 6.25
CA LEU A 228 -11.33 13.21 6.21
C LEU A 228 -10.73 11.84 5.85
N GLY A 229 -11.27 10.75 6.42
CA GLY A 229 -10.88 9.40 6.05
C GLY A 229 -11.23 9.05 4.59
N ALA A 230 -12.38 9.51 4.09
CA ALA A 230 -12.77 9.28 2.69
C ALA A 230 -11.84 10.02 1.71
N VAL A 231 -11.51 11.29 1.97
CA VAL A 231 -10.61 12.11 1.14
C VAL A 231 -9.20 11.51 1.03
N THR A 232 -8.72 10.82 2.06
CA THR A 232 -7.42 10.12 2.05
C THR A 232 -7.26 9.23 0.83
N ILE A 233 -8.31 8.52 0.41
CA ILE A 233 -8.24 7.50 -0.64
C ILE A 233 -8.07 8.13 -2.04
N PRO A 234 -8.95 9.04 -2.51
CA PRO A 234 -8.73 9.80 -3.75
C PRO A 234 -7.41 10.55 -3.79
N ALA A 235 -7.02 11.21 -2.69
CA ALA A 235 -5.76 11.96 -2.64
C ALA A 235 -4.55 11.03 -2.84
N ALA A 236 -4.63 9.81 -2.30
CA ALA A 236 -3.59 8.80 -2.47
C ALA A 236 -3.57 8.27 -3.92
N LEU A 237 -4.73 7.99 -4.52
CA LEU A 237 -4.83 7.55 -5.91
C LEU A 237 -4.37 8.63 -6.91
N TYR A 238 -4.71 9.89 -6.65
CA TYR A 238 -4.16 11.04 -7.36
C TYR A 238 -2.64 11.07 -7.27
N TYR A 239 -2.07 10.88 -6.07
CA TYR A 239 -0.62 10.83 -5.86
C TYR A 239 0.05 9.71 -6.66
N VAL A 240 -0.58 8.55 -6.78
CA VAL A 240 -0.10 7.43 -7.62
C VAL A 240 -0.13 7.80 -9.09
N GLY A 241 -1.26 8.32 -9.59
CA GLY A 241 -1.40 8.77 -10.98
C GLY A 241 -0.37 9.82 -11.37
N ALA A 242 -0.11 10.77 -10.46
CA ALA A 242 0.91 11.80 -10.59
C ALA A 242 2.35 11.26 -10.64
N GLY A 243 2.60 10.03 -10.17
CA GLY A 243 3.91 9.39 -10.26
C GLY A 243 4.19 8.73 -11.60
N ILE A 244 3.19 8.60 -12.48
CA ILE A 244 3.32 7.90 -13.77
C ILE A 244 3.86 8.86 -14.83
N HIS A 245 5.02 8.53 -15.40
CA HIS A 245 5.61 9.28 -16.52
C HIS A 245 5.29 8.62 -17.87
N VAL A 246 4.97 9.43 -18.88
CA VAL A 246 4.66 8.96 -20.24
C VAL A 246 5.83 8.20 -20.85
N ASP A 247 7.06 8.63 -20.55
CA ASP A 247 8.27 8.03 -21.07
C ASP A 247 8.50 6.58 -20.61
N ASP A 248 7.91 6.20 -19.47
CA ASP A 248 8.00 4.87 -18.89
C ASP A 248 7.03 3.86 -19.56
N ILE A 249 5.96 4.33 -20.21
CA ILE A 249 4.89 3.49 -20.80
C ILE A 249 5.08 3.27 -22.32
N ARG A 250 6.13 3.83 -22.93
CA ARG A 250 6.35 3.74 -24.38
C ARG A 250 6.40 2.28 -24.86
N LYS A 251 5.77 1.98 -26.00
CA LYS A 251 5.70 0.64 -26.64
C LYS A 251 7.08 -0.03 -26.81
N LYS A 252 8.14 0.78 -26.99
CA LYS A 252 9.54 0.31 -27.05
C LYS A 252 10.02 -0.24 -25.70
N GLU A 253 9.73 0.45 -24.61
CA GLU A 253 10.05 0.01 -23.24
C GLU A 253 9.20 -1.20 -22.84
N LEU A 254 7.93 -1.26 -23.26
CA LEU A 254 7.06 -2.43 -23.09
C LEU A 254 7.64 -3.68 -23.79
N LYS A 255 8.07 -3.53 -25.05
CA LYS A 255 8.71 -4.63 -25.79
C LYS A 255 10.03 -5.04 -25.15
N LYS A 256 10.82 -4.08 -24.63
CA LYS A 256 12.03 -4.37 -23.86
C LYS A 256 11.72 -5.04 -22.52
N LEU A 257 10.60 -4.73 -21.86
CA LEU A 257 10.21 -5.34 -20.59
C LEU A 257 9.80 -6.81 -20.74
N PHE A 258 9.19 -7.22 -21.86
CA PHE A 258 8.79 -8.63 -22.05
C PHE A 258 9.78 -9.44 -22.89
N PHE A 259 10.44 -8.82 -23.87
CA PHE A 259 11.24 -9.53 -24.89
C PHE A 259 12.70 -9.08 -24.99
N GLY A 260 13.12 -8.04 -24.26
CA GLY A 260 14.52 -7.62 -24.20
C GLY A 260 15.43 -8.70 -23.63
N LYS A 261 16.63 -8.85 -24.18
CA LYS A 261 17.67 -9.76 -23.66
C LYS A 261 18.67 -9.05 -22.72
N ASP A 262 18.50 -7.74 -22.54
CA ASP A 262 19.47 -6.89 -21.84
C ASP A 262 19.49 -7.19 -20.33
N GLY A 263 20.69 -7.42 -19.79
CA GLY A 263 20.94 -7.51 -18.36
C GLY A 263 21.04 -6.10 -17.76
N GLY A 264 20.19 -5.78 -16.79
CA GLY A 264 20.14 -4.47 -16.15
C GLY A 264 18.90 -4.28 -15.27
N GLU A 265 18.55 -3.03 -14.98
CA GLU A 265 17.39 -2.66 -14.12
C GLU A 265 16.06 -3.29 -14.59
N LEU A 266 15.83 -3.40 -15.90
CA LEU A 266 14.62 -4.02 -16.48
C LEU A 266 14.50 -5.51 -16.13
N LEU A 267 15.62 -6.23 -15.99
CA LEU A 267 15.61 -7.62 -15.54
C LEU A 267 15.12 -7.71 -14.10
N TRP A 268 15.47 -6.73 -13.26
CA TRP A 268 15.03 -6.68 -11.87
C TRP A 268 13.52 -6.43 -11.81
N VAL A 269 13.01 -5.49 -12.61
CA VAL A 269 11.57 -5.22 -12.73
C VAL A 269 10.81 -6.48 -13.13
N ARG A 270 11.28 -7.26 -14.11
CA ARG A 270 10.64 -8.53 -14.51
C ARG A 270 10.59 -9.54 -13.37
N TYR A 271 11.68 -9.70 -12.62
CA TYR A 271 11.72 -10.63 -11.50
C TYR A 271 10.78 -10.19 -10.37
N ILE A 272 10.72 -8.89 -10.10
CA ILE A 272 9.76 -8.32 -9.15
C ILE A 272 8.33 -8.59 -9.64
N MET A 273 7.99 -8.29 -10.90
CA MET A 273 6.66 -8.55 -11.45
C MET A 273 6.29 -10.03 -11.43
N LEU A 274 7.19 -10.93 -11.82
CA LEU A 274 6.94 -12.37 -11.77
C LEU A 274 6.66 -12.83 -10.34
N LEU A 275 7.50 -12.41 -9.39
CA LEU A 275 7.31 -12.73 -7.99
C LEU A 275 5.98 -12.18 -7.48
N THR A 276 5.68 -10.93 -7.82
CA THR A 276 4.60 -10.17 -7.19
C THR A 276 3.23 -10.43 -7.80
N MET A 277 3.14 -10.66 -9.11
CA MET A 277 1.88 -10.82 -9.84
C MET A 277 1.54 -12.27 -10.15
N VAL A 278 2.51 -13.19 -10.04
CA VAL A 278 2.29 -14.61 -10.36
C VAL A 278 2.61 -15.49 -9.16
N ILE A 279 3.87 -15.52 -8.72
CA ILE A 279 4.31 -16.48 -7.69
C ILE A 279 3.59 -16.22 -6.36
N THR A 280 3.53 -14.96 -5.93
CA THR A 280 2.92 -14.58 -4.65
C THR A 280 1.42 -14.90 -4.62
N PRO A 281 0.59 -14.45 -5.59
CA PRO A 281 -0.82 -14.84 -5.65
C PRO A 281 -1.06 -16.35 -5.68
N VAL A 282 -0.31 -17.09 -6.50
CA VAL A 282 -0.48 -18.55 -6.60
C VAL A 282 -0.22 -19.22 -5.26
N ILE A 283 0.85 -18.84 -4.56
CA ILE A 283 1.18 -19.40 -3.25
C ILE A 283 0.12 -19.03 -2.21
N VAL A 284 -0.37 -17.78 -2.20
CA VAL A 284 -1.41 -17.35 -1.26
C VAL A 284 -2.73 -18.08 -1.53
N VAL A 285 -3.14 -18.22 -2.79
CA VAL A 285 -4.35 -18.97 -3.18
C VAL A 285 -4.22 -20.43 -2.77
N CYS A 286 -3.09 -21.08 -3.03
CA CYS A 286 -2.87 -22.45 -2.60
C CYS A 286 -2.89 -22.58 -1.07
N ALA A 287 -2.22 -21.68 -0.34
CA ALA A 287 -2.21 -21.70 1.13
C ALA A 287 -3.60 -21.48 1.71
N CYS A 288 -4.33 -20.47 1.23
CA CYS A 288 -5.71 -20.21 1.65
C CYS A 288 -6.64 -21.35 1.27
N GLY A 289 -6.47 -21.96 0.08
CA GLY A 289 -7.26 -23.11 -0.36
C GLY A 289 -7.07 -24.34 0.54
N VAL A 290 -5.84 -24.60 0.99
CA VAL A 290 -5.57 -25.65 1.98
C VAL A 290 -6.23 -25.33 3.32
N LEU A 291 -6.07 -24.10 3.82
CA LEU A 291 -6.67 -23.69 5.10
C LEU A 291 -8.20 -23.72 5.06
N LEU A 292 -8.82 -23.34 3.94
CA LEU A 292 -10.27 -23.44 3.70
C LEU A 292 -10.72 -24.90 3.65
N PHE A 293 -9.97 -25.78 2.98
CA PHE A 293 -10.33 -27.20 2.87
C PHE A 293 -10.36 -27.91 4.23
N PHE A 294 -9.56 -27.45 5.19
CA PHE A 294 -9.54 -27.97 6.56
C PHE A 294 -10.41 -27.14 7.53
N ASP A 295 -11.24 -26.21 7.04
CA ASP A 295 -12.08 -25.31 7.84
C ASP A 295 -11.30 -24.55 8.92
N ILE A 296 -10.01 -24.25 8.69
CA ILE A 296 -9.15 -23.50 9.61
C ILE A 296 -9.43 -22.00 9.52
N ILE A 297 -9.80 -21.52 8.33
CA ILE A 297 -10.16 -20.11 8.11
C ILE A 297 -11.50 -20.02 7.37
N PRO A 298 -12.35 -19.03 7.65
CA PRO A 298 -13.56 -18.77 6.89
C PRO A 298 -13.25 -18.17 5.50
N LEU A 299 -14.25 -18.23 4.61
CA LEU A 299 -14.15 -17.74 3.24
C LEU A 299 -13.86 -16.22 3.17
N THR A 300 -14.39 -15.44 4.11
CA THR A 300 -14.18 -14.00 4.23
C THR A 300 -12.70 -13.66 4.44
N TRP A 301 -12.01 -14.40 5.33
CA TRP A 301 -10.58 -14.22 5.58
C TRP A 301 -9.76 -14.57 4.34
N ALA A 302 -10.05 -15.72 3.72
CA ALA A 302 -9.37 -16.15 2.51
C ALA A 302 -9.54 -15.13 1.37
N ALA A 303 -10.73 -14.58 1.18
CA ALA A 303 -10.99 -13.54 0.19
C ALA A 303 -10.10 -12.31 0.42
N VAL A 304 -10.03 -11.81 1.66
CA VAL A 304 -9.17 -10.65 1.99
C VAL A 304 -7.71 -10.96 1.70
N LEU A 305 -7.19 -12.12 2.11
CA LEU A 305 -5.78 -12.49 1.87
C LEU A 305 -5.47 -12.65 0.38
N ILE A 306 -6.35 -13.31 -0.38
CA ILE A 306 -6.18 -13.54 -1.81
C ILE A 306 -6.21 -12.23 -2.58
N ILE A 307 -7.23 -11.38 -2.35
CA ILE A 307 -7.34 -10.09 -3.05
C ILE A 307 -6.10 -9.26 -2.79
N ASN A 308 -5.66 -9.17 -1.52
CA ASN A 308 -4.48 -8.39 -1.15
C ASN A 308 -3.18 -8.89 -1.81
N SER A 309 -3.08 -10.19 -2.12
CA SER A 309 -1.90 -10.76 -2.78
C SER A 309 -1.71 -10.31 -4.23
N ILE A 310 -2.80 -9.91 -4.90
CA ILE A 310 -2.84 -9.52 -6.33
C ILE A 310 -2.70 -8.00 -6.51
N LEU A 311 -2.82 -7.25 -5.42
CA LEU A 311 -2.72 -5.79 -5.44
C LEU A 311 -1.36 -5.30 -5.96
N PRO A 312 -1.35 -4.13 -6.62
CA PRO A 312 -0.12 -3.57 -7.15
C PRO A 312 0.85 -3.19 -6.03
N ILE A 313 2.11 -3.00 -6.39
CA ILE A 313 3.15 -2.55 -5.47
C ILE A 313 2.84 -1.11 -5.03
N THR A 314 3.02 -0.81 -3.76
CA THR A 314 2.72 0.53 -3.24
C THR A 314 3.78 1.57 -3.62
N SER A 315 3.35 2.76 -4.01
CA SER A 315 4.24 3.91 -4.24
C SER A 315 4.96 4.37 -2.96
N THR A 316 4.43 4.01 -1.79
CA THR A 316 5.07 4.31 -0.50
C THR A 316 6.42 3.60 -0.31
N ASN A 317 6.71 2.56 -1.09
CA ASN A 317 8.03 1.94 -1.14
C ASN A 317 9.13 2.93 -1.54
N MET A 318 8.79 4.01 -2.27
CA MET A 318 9.75 5.06 -2.60
C MET A 318 10.29 5.81 -1.37
N PHE A 319 9.57 5.81 -0.24
CA PHE A 319 10.09 6.37 1.02
C PHE A 319 11.24 5.55 1.59
N LEU A 320 11.43 4.32 1.11
CA LEU A 320 12.49 3.41 1.53
C LEU A 320 13.76 3.53 0.67
N VAL A 321 13.79 4.42 -0.34
CA VAL A 321 15.00 4.71 -1.13
C VAL A 321 16.24 5.02 -0.29
N PRO A 322 16.17 5.78 0.83
CA PRO A 322 17.32 6.00 1.72
C PRO A 322 17.95 4.73 2.30
N TYR A 323 17.26 3.58 2.26
CA TYR A 323 17.75 2.29 2.77
C TYR A 323 18.60 1.51 1.75
N GLY A 324 18.88 2.12 0.60
CA GLY A 324 19.67 1.52 -0.48
C GLY A 324 18.85 0.51 -1.28
N ILE A 325 17.63 0.91 -1.66
CA ILE A 325 16.88 0.25 -2.74
C ILE A 325 17.02 1.06 -4.03
N ASP A 326 16.87 0.38 -5.16
CA ASP A 326 16.87 1.03 -6.45
C ASP A 326 15.58 1.81 -6.67
N ARG A 327 15.71 3.14 -6.73
CA ARG A 327 14.58 4.05 -6.93
C ARG A 327 13.90 3.85 -8.28
N LYS A 328 14.68 3.65 -9.34
CA LYS A 328 14.16 3.59 -10.71
C LYS A 328 13.47 2.25 -10.96
N VAL A 329 14.07 1.15 -10.52
CA VAL A 329 13.44 -0.18 -10.54
C VAL A 329 12.14 -0.16 -9.74
N THR A 330 12.13 0.43 -8.54
CA THR A 330 10.92 0.54 -7.70
C THR A 330 9.82 1.35 -8.39
N ALA A 331 10.16 2.49 -9.00
CA ALA A 331 9.20 3.29 -9.75
C ALA A 331 8.59 2.52 -10.93
N LEU A 332 9.42 1.88 -11.74
CA LEU A 332 8.96 1.06 -12.86
C LEU A 332 8.10 -0.12 -12.40
N SER A 333 8.52 -0.82 -11.34
CA SER A 333 7.76 -1.93 -10.76
C SER A 333 6.38 -1.47 -10.25
N VAL A 334 6.28 -0.30 -9.61
CA VAL A 334 4.98 0.27 -9.21
C VAL A 334 4.12 0.52 -10.46
N THR A 335 4.63 1.27 -11.44
CA THR A 335 3.87 1.60 -12.67
C THR A 335 3.35 0.37 -13.39
N TRP A 336 4.22 -0.63 -13.63
CA TRP A 336 3.82 -1.84 -14.36
C TRP A 336 2.87 -2.72 -13.57
N THR A 337 3.10 -2.91 -12.26
CA THR A 337 2.16 -3.69 -11.45
C THR A 337 0.81 -2.99 -11.33
N THR A 338 0.76 -1.65 -11.21
CA THR A 338 -0.50 -0.89 -11.26
C THR A 338 -1.23 -1.10 -12.58
N PHE A 339 -0.55 -0.99 -13.71
CA PHE A 339 -1.15 -1.19 -15.03
C PHE A 339 -1.80 -2.57 -15.20
N PHE A 340 -1.13 -3.64 -14.74
CA PHE A 340 -1.64 -5.01 -14.88
C PHE A 340 -2.59 -5.45 -13.76
N SER A 341 -2.39 -5.00 -12.52
CA SER A 341 -3.23 -5.40 -11.39
C SER A 341 -4.60 -4.72 -11.42
N ILE A 342 -4.73 -3.49 -11.93
CA ILE A 342 -6.02 -2.77 -11.94
C ILE A 342 -7.13 -3.56 -12.66
N PRO A 343 -6.95 -4.03 -13.92
CA PRO A 343 -8.00 -4.78 -14.61
C PRO A 343 -8.36 -6.09 -13.88
N VAL A 344 -7.36 -6.81 -13.40
CA VAL A 344 -7.55 -8.08 -12.67
C VAL A 344 -8.31 -7.83 -11.37
N PHE A 345 -7.96 -6.77 -10.64
CA PHE A 345 -8.63 -6.37 -9.41
C PHE A 345 -10.08 -5.99 -9.64
N VAL A 346 -10.41 -5.23 -10.70
CA VAL A 346 -11.80 -4.86 -11.03
C VAL A 346 -12.65 -6.11 -11.29
N ILE A 347 -12.12 -7.09 -12.02
CA ILE A 347 -12.81 -8.36 -12.27
C ILE A 347 -13.03 -9.13 -10.95
N LEU A 348 -11.99 -9.24 -10.11
CA LEU A 348 -12.10 -9.91 -8.82
C LEU A 348 -13.09 -9.22 -7.89
N LEU A 349 -13.08 -7.90 -7.83
CA LEU A 349 -14.00 -7.13 -7.01
C LEU A 349 -15.45 -7.34 -7.46
N TYR A 350 -15.70 -7.38 -8.77
CA TYR A 350 -17.03 -7.73 -9.28
C TYR A 350 -17.45 -9.15 -8.84
N LEU A 351 -16.58 -10.14 -9.02
CA LEU A 351 -16.85 -11.53 -8.61
C LEU A 351 -17.15 -11.65 -7.11
N PHE A 352 -16.35 -10.99 -6.28
CA PHE A 352 -16.52 -11.01 -4.83
C PHE A 352 -17.73 -10.19 -4.36
N SER A 353 -18.05 -9.09 -5.03
CA SER A 353 -19.28 -8.33 -4.76
C SER A 353 -20.54 -9.13 -5.08
N VAL A 354 -20.49 -10.07 -6.02
CA VAL A 354 -21.61 -11.00 -6.31
C VAL A 354 -21.64 -12.17 -5.32
N ALA A 355 -20.48 -12.54 -4.75
CA ALA A 355 -20.38 -13.68 -3.85
C ALA A 355 -20.71 -13.32 -2.37
N PHE A 356 -20.47 -12.08 -1.97
CA PHE A 356 -20.59 -11.57 -0.58
C PHE A 356 -21.55 -10.38 -0.43
N GLY A 357 -22.27 -10.01 -1.50
CA GLY A 357 -23.27 -8.94 -1.53
C GLY A 357 -24.45 -9.37 -2.39
#